data_AF-A0A3L7NXQ6-F1
#
_entry.id   AF-A0A3L7NXQ6-F1
#
_cell.length_a   1.000
_cell.length_b   1.000
_cell.length_c   1.000
_cell.angle_alpha   90.00
_cell.angle_beta   90.00
_cell.angle_gamma   90.00
#
_symmetry.space_group_name_H-M   'P 1'
#
loop_
_entity.id
_entity.type
_entity.pdbx_description
1 polymer ?
#
loop_
_entity_poly.entity_id
_entity_poly.type
_entity_poly.pdbx_seq_one_letter_code
_entity_poly.pdbx_strand_id
1 'polypeptide(L)'
;MVIFSSLITELEDHPELYQRVLSVLHAIPQHVQQDFLQDPRFRVTIDNFVPGVGWTLYMPTPGPIGSGTRCVVLRLKLSHCLEAFAHYVIAHEFAHAFLRNGPWGEILDVEEAADALAATWGYRRPENSEK
;
A
#
# COMPACT_ATOMS: atom_id res chain seq x y z
N MET A 1 21.58 0.69 -0.49
CA MET A 1 20.40 0.47 0.37
C MET A 1 19.38 1.52 0.00
N VAL A 2 18.19 1.12 -0.44
CA VAL A 2 17.09 2.06 -0.74
C VAL A 2 16.48 2.51 0.58
N ILE A 3 16.23 3.81 0.76
CA ILE A 3 15.70 4.38 2.00
C ILE A 3 14.24 4.75 1.77
N PHE A 4 13.32 4.06 2.44
CA PHE A 4 11.87 4.28 2.31
C PHE A 4 11.27 5.17 3.40
N SER A 5 12.08 5.64 4.35
CA SER A 5 11.60 6.31 5.57
C SER A 5 10.66 7.49 5.31
N SER A 6 10.84 8.21 4.20
CA SER A 6 9.96 9.33 3.81
C SER A 6 8.59 8.92 3.26
N LEU A 7 8.43 7.67 2.82
CA LEU A 7 7.16 7.14 2.32
C LEU A 7 6.25 6.62 3.44
N ILE A 8 6.84 6.23 4.57
CA ILE A 8 6.17 5.49 5.66
C ILE A 8 6.33 6.18 7.03
N THR A 9 6.67 7.48 7.07
CA THR A 9 6.88 8.25 8.31
C THR A 9 5.67 8.18 9.25
N GLU A 10 4.45 8.14 8.72
CA GLU A 10 3.22 8.05 9.53
C GLU A 10 3.04 6.70 10.26
N LEU A 11 3.89 5.71 9.96
CA LEU A 11 3.90 4.42 10.64
C LEU A 11 4.90 4.36 11.81
N GLU A 12 5.67 5.41 12.08
CA GLU A 12 6.76 5.40 13.09
C GLU A 12 6.27 5.03 14.50
N ASP A 13 5.08 5.48 14.88
CA ASP A 13 4.45 5.14 16.18
C ASP A 13 3.82 3.73 16.21
N HIS A 14 3.90 2.99 15.09
CA HIS A 14 3.32 1.66 14.90
C HIS A 14 4.39 0.67 14.40
N PRO A 15 5.34 0.26 15.25
CA PRO A 15 6.56 -0.44 14.84
C PRO A 15 6.31 -1.76 14.11
N GLU A 16 5.27 -2.50 14.51
CA GLU A 16 4.91 -3.77 13.86
C GLU A 16 4.42 -3.53 12.43
N LEU A 17 3.48 -2.60 12.23
CA LEU A 17 2.99 -2.23 10.90
C LEU A 17 4.12 -1.63 10.05
N TYR A 18 4.96 -0.77 10.65
CA TYR A 18 6.14 -0.20 10.00
C TYR A 18 7.04 -1.30 9.42
N GLN A 19 7.40 -2.31 10.23
CA GLN A 19 8.28 -3.39 9.77
C GLN A 19 7.64 -4.25 8.68
N ARG A 20 6.35 -4.53 8.77
CA ARG A 20 5.60 -5.26 7.74
C ARG A 20 5.59 -4.50 6.42
N VAL A 21 5.29 -3.20 6.46
CA VAL A 21 5.28 -2.34 5.26
C VAL A 21 6.67 -2.22 4.65
N LEU A 22 7.69 -2.01 5.48
CA LEU A 22 9.07 -1.93 5.05
C LEU A 22 9.54 -3.24 4.40
N SER A 23 9.15 -4.39 4.96
CA SER A 23 9.47 -5.72 4.42
C SER A 23 8.88 -5.90 3.02
N VAL A 24 7.62 -5.53 2.81
CA VAL A 24 6.99 -5.61 1.48
C VAL A 24 7.65 -4.62 0.51
N LEU A 25 7.92 -3.37 0.91
CA LEU A 25 8.60 -2.38 0.07
C LEU A 25 9.98 -2.85 -0.42
N HIS A 26 10.73 -3.57 0.43
CA HIS A 26 12.02 -4.14 0.02
C HIS A 26 11.88 -5.35 -0.91
N ALA A 27 10.78 -6.08 -0.84
CA ALA A 27 10.56 -7.31 -1.61
C ALA A 27 9.93 -7.08 -2.98
N ILE A 28 9.12 -6.03 -3.16
CA ILE A 28 8.50 -5.71 -4.47
C ILE A 28 9.56 -5.35 -5.54
N PRO A 29 9.27 -5.48 -6.84
CA PRO A 29 10.25 -5.23 -7.89
C PRO A 29 10.83 -3.82 -7.87
N GLN A 30 12.12 -3.69 -8.22
CA GLN A 30 12.84 -2.41 -8.17
C GLN A 30 12.18 -1.28 -8.95
N HIS A 31 11.57 -1.57 -10.10
CA HIS A 31 10.87 -0.55 -10.90
C HIS A 31 9.61 -0.01 -10.19
N VAL A 32 8.93 -0.83 -9.39
CA VAL A 32 7.81 -0.41 -8.55
C VAL A 32 8.31 0.46 -7.40
N GLN A 33 9.40 0.05 -6.73
CA GLN A 33 10.04 0.87 -5.70
C GLN A 33 10.43 2.25 -6.23
N GLN A 34 10.99 2.31 -7.45
CA GLN A 34 11.36 3.56 -8.11
C GLN A 34 10.16 4.43 -8.45
N ASP A 35 9.06 3.86 -8.98
CA ASP A 35 7.82 4.61 -9.26
C ASP A 35 7.25 5.28 -7.99
N PHE A 36 7.33 4.60 -6.84
CA PHE A 36 6.91 5.16 -5.55
C PHE A 36 7.86 6.24 -5.04
N LEU A 37 9.17 6.02 -5.09
CA LEU A 37 10.17 6.98 -4.61
C LEU A 37 10.25 8.26 -5.46
N GLN A 38 9.98 8.14 -6.76
CA GLN A 38 10.03 9.25 -7.70
C GLN A 38 8.72 10.04 -7.75
N ASP A 39 7.63 9.51 -7.19
CA ASP A 39 6.38 10.25 -7.09
C ASP A 39 6.26 10.93 -5.72
N PRO A 40 6.44 12.27 -5.64
CA PRO A 40 6.29 12.99 -4.39
C PRO A 40 4.87 12.90 -3.80
N ARG A 41 3.88 12.44 -4.58
CA ARG A 41 2.49 12.24 -4.15
C ARG A 41 2.22 10.84 -3.62
N PHE A 42 3.18 9.91 -3.72
CA PHE A 42 3.03 8.59 -3.14
C PHE A 42 3.33 8.62 -1.65
N ARG A 43 2.39 8.16 -0.81
CA ARG A 43 2.57 8.05 0.64
C ARG A 43 1.81 6.84 1.17
N VAL A 44 2.30 6.29 2.28
CA VAL A 44 1.60 5.31 3.09
C VAL A 44 1.20 5.96 4.40
N THR A 45 -0.06 5.82 4.76
CA THR A 45 -0.67 6.43 5.95
C THR A 45 -1.52 5.39 6.67
N ILE A 46 -1.99 5.73 7.86
CA ILE A 46 -2.88 4.91 8.67
C ILE A 46 -4.33 5.39 8.55
N ASP A 47 -5.25 4.44 8.52
CA ASP A 47 -6.66 4.70 8.79
C ASP A 47 -6.80 5.11 10.26
N ASN A 48 -6.91 6.42 10.50
CA ASN A 48 -7.00 7.02 11.83
C ASN A 48 -8.45 7.37 12.23
N PHE A 49 -9.45 6.76 11.58
CA PHE A 49 -10.84 7.05 11.91
C PHE A 49 -11.14 6.79 13.40
N VAL A 50 -11.57 7.86 14.10
CA VAL A 50 -12.03 7.80 15.49
C VAL A 50 -13.53 8.12 15.52
N PRO A 51 -14.39 7.21 16.03
CA PRO A 51 -15.82 7.46 16.17
C PRO A 51 -16.10 8.74 16.96
N GLY A 52 -16.91 9.64 16.39
CA GLY A 52 -17.25 10.93 17.00
C GLY A 52 -16.25 12.07 16.77
N VAL A 53 -15.06 11.77 16.25
CA VAL A 53 -14.03 12.77 15.88
C VAL A 53 -13.88 12.87 14.36
N GLY A 54 -14.02 11.75 13.65
CA GLY A 54 -13.85 11.68 12.19
C GLY A 54 -12.50 11.09 11.79
N TRP A 55 -12.08 11.35 10.55
CA TRP A 55 -10.80 10.92 9.98
C TRP A 55 -10.02 12.15 9.50
N THR A 56 -8.70 12.10 9.60
CA THR A 56 -7.81 13.15 9.08
C THR A 56 -6.78 12.51 8.17
N LEU A 57 -6.86 12.77 6.87
CA LEU A 57 -5.87 12.30 5.89
C LEU A 57 -5.05 13.48 5.37
N TYR A 58 -3.74 13.47 5.63
CA TYR A 58 -2.82 14.42 5.02
C TYR A 58 -2.52 13.97 3.60
N MET A 59 -3.26 14.50 2.63
CA MET A 59 -3.02 14.21 1.22
C MET A 59 -2.01 15.19 0.62
N PRO A 60 -0.99 14.70 -0.11
CA PRO A 60 -0.15 15.59 -0.91
C PRO A 60 -1.01 16.29 -1.97
N THR A 61 -0.67 17.52 -2.33
CA THR A 61 -1.46 18.29 -3.32
C THR A 61 -1.61 17.48 -4.62
N PRO A 62 -2.84 17.32 -5.18
CA PRO A 62 -3.01 16.64 -6.45
C PRO A 62 -2.20 17.34 -7.55
N GLY A 63 -1.70 16.56 -8.51
CA GLY A 63 -0.96 17.10 -9.66
C GLY A 63 -1.90 17.80 -10.65
N PRO A 64 -1.46 18.05 -11.90
CA PRO A 64 -2.34 18.53 -12.97
C PRO A 64 -3.66 17.76 -13.04
N ILE A 65 -4.73 18.39 -13.55
CA ILE A 65 -6.07 17.81 -13.71
C ILE A 65 -5.96 16.40 -14.31
N GLY A 66 -6.52 15.40 -13.61
CA GLY A 66 -6.44 13.98 -13.99
C GLY A 66 -5.31 13.19 -13.32
N SER A 67 -4.48 13.83 -12.50
CA SER A 67 -3.38 13.16 -11.78
C SER A 67 -3.58 13.27 -10.27
N GLY A 68 -4.44 12.38 -9.76
CA GLY A 68 -4.79 12.29 -8.34
C GLY A 68 -3.60 12.02 -7.41
N THR A 69 -3.87 12.06 -6.12
CA THR A 69 -2.92 11.67 -5.06
C THR A 69 -2.79 10.16 -5.02
N ARG A 70 -1.62 9.63 -4.63
CA ARG A 70 -1.38 8.18 -4.54
C ARG A 70 -1.13 7.79 -3.09
N CYS A 71 -2.19 7.78 -2.30
CA CYS A 71 -2.11 7.50 -0.87
C CYS A 71 -2.61 6.10 -0.57
N VAL A 72 -1.78 5.26 0.04
CA VAL A 72 -2.15 3.93 0.54
C VAL A 72 -2.50 4.05 2.01
N VAL A 73 -3.75 3.76 2.35
CA VAL A 73 -4.28 3.91 3.70
C VAL A 73 -4.40 2.52 4.34
N LEU A 74 -3.58 2.26 5.35
CA LEU A 74 -3.52 0.95 6.01
C LEU A 74 -4.23 0.96 7.36
N ARG A 75 -4.95 -0.11 7.66
CA ARG A 75 -5.61 -0.25 8.97
C ARG A 75 -4.63 -0.78 10.01
N LEU A 76 -4.62 -0.18 11.20
CA LEU A 76 -3.75 -0.58 12.32
C LEU A 76 -3.89 -2.06 12.72
N LYS A 77 -5.07 -2.65 12.52
CA LYS A 77 -5.33 -4.08 12.79
C LYS A 77 -4.40 -5.03 12.02
N LEU A 78 -3.80 -4.59 10.91
CA LEU A 78 -2.83 -5.39 10.16
C LEU A 78 -1.60 -5.76 11.00
N SER A 79 -1.30 -5.01 12.05
CA SER A 79 -0.26 -5.36 13.04
C SER A 79 -0.56 -6.66 13.79
N HIS A 80 -1.84 -7.04 13.91
CA HIS A 80 -2.28 -8.20 14.70
C HIS A 80 -2.70 -9.39 13.84
N CYS A 81 -2.78 -9.20 12.52
CA CYS A 81 -3.13 -10.27 11.61
C CYS A 81 -1.97 -11.24 11.41
N LEU A 82 -2.31 -12.44 10.92
CA LEU A 82 -1.29 -13.37 10.41
C LEU A 82 -0.38 -12.66 9.40
N GLU A 83 0.92 -12.91 9.52
CA GLU A 83 1.94 -12.22 8.74
C GLU A 83 1.72 -12.33 7.24
N ALA A 84 1.44 -13.54 6.74
CA ALA A 84 1.19 -13.77 5.33
C ALA A 84 -0.02 -12.97 4.83
N PHE A 85 -1.08 -12.85 5.65
CA PHE A 85 -2.25 -12.07 5.32
C PHE A 85 -1.93 -10.57 5.32
N ALA A 86 -1.23 -10.07 6.34
CA ALA A 86 -0.86 -8.66 6.42
C ALA A 86 0.04 -8.25 5.25
N HIS A 87 1.05 -9.05 4.91
CA HIS A 87 1.92 -8.80 3.75
C HIS A 87 1.16 -8.87 2.43
N TYR A 88 0.23 -9.81 2.27
CA TYR A 88 -0.67 -9.86 1.12
C TYR A 88 -1.48 -8.57 0.98
N VAL A 89 -2.16 -8.11 2.03
CA VAL A 89 -2.96 -6.88 1.98
C VAL A 89 -2.07 -5.68 1.63
N ILE A 90 -0.90 -5.55 2.25
CA ILE A 90 0.02 -4.44 1.95
C ILE A 90 0.47 -4.47 0.48
N ALA A 91 0.83 -5.65 -0.04
CA ALA A 91 1.21 -5.82 -1.44
C ALA A 91 0.05 -5.52 -2.40
N HIS A 92 -1.16 -5.91 -2.05
CA HIS A 92 -2.39 -5.61 -2.80
C HIS A 92 -2.62 -4.10 -2.92
N GLU A 93 -2.55 -3.37 -1.81
CA GLU A 93 -2.70 -1.91 -1.83
C GLU A 93 -1.58 -1.20 -2.62
N PHE A 94 -0.36 -1.74 -2.58
CA PHE A 94 0.73 -1.25 -3.43
C PHE A 94 0.49 -1.53 -4.91
N ALA A 95 -0.10 -2.68 -5.25
CA ALA A 95 -0.50 -2.98 -6.62
C ALA A 95 -1.53 -1.97 -7.14
N HIS A 96 -2.57 -1.66 -6.34
CA HIS A 96 -3.52 -0.59 -6.64
C HIS A 96 -2.83 0.75 -6.91
N ALA A 97 -1.90 1.15 -6.03
CA ALA A 97 -1.17 2.42 -6.17
C ALA A 97 -0.26 2.48 -7.40
N PHE A 98 0.37 1.36 -7.76
CA PHE A 98 1.24 1.26 -8.94
C PHE A 98 0.40 1.30 -10.24
N LEU A 99 -0.71 0.56 -10.27
CA LEU A 99 -1.65 0.53 -11.38
C LEU A 99 -2.51 1.79 -11.48
N ARG A 100 -2.46 2.67 -10.47
CA ARG A 100 -3.29 3.88 -10.37
C ARG A 100 -4.78 3.53 -10.39
N ASN A 101 -5.16 2.45 -9.69
CA ASN A 101 -6.51 1.84 -9.70
C ASN A 101 -6.99 1.48 -11.13
N GLY A 102 -6.04 1.17 -12.01
CA GLY A 102 -6.29 0.76 -13.39
C GLY A 102 -6.19 -0.75 -13.59
N PRO A 103 -6.46 -1.22 -14.80
CA PRO A 103 -6.37 -2.63 -15.18
C PRO A 103 -4.92 -3.10 -15.28
N TRP A 104 -4.73 -4.42 -15.35
CA TRP A 104 -3.43 -5.03 -15.59
C TRP A 104 -3.49 -6.06 -16.73
N GLY A 105 -2.92 -5.72 -17.89
CA GLY A 105 -3.05 -6.52 -19.11
C GLY A 105 -4.51 -6.62 -19.53
N GLU A 106 -5.02 -7.86 -19.62
CA GLU A 106 -6.42 -8.15 -19.94
C GLU A 106 -7.35 -8.19 -18.71
N ILE A 107 -6.80 -8.05 -17.49
CA ILE A 107 -7.58 -8.05 -16.26
C ILE A 107 -8.14 -6.65 -16.04
N LEU A 108 -9.42 -6.46 -16.34
CA LEU A 108 -10.09 -5.16 -16.30
C LEU A 108 -10.65 -4.80 -14.91
N ASP A 109 -10.98 -5.82 -14.11
CA ASP A 109 -11.41 -5.60 -12.74
C ASP A 109 -10.20 -5.15 -11.89
N VAL A 110 -10.38 -4.05 -11.16
CA VAL A 110 -9.30 -3.38 -10.44
C VAL A 110 -8.80 -4.23 -9.27
N GLU A 111 -9.69 -4.93 -8.58
CA GLU A 111 -9.31 -5.80 -7.46
C GLU A 111 -8.59 -7.06 -7.96
N GLU A 112 -9.09 -7.68 -9.03
CA GLU A 112 -8.42 -8.82 -9.65
C GLU A 112 -7.05 -8.42 -10.24
N ALA A 113 -6.94 -7.23 -10.82
CA ALA A 113 -5.68 -6.73 -11.36
C ALA A 113 -4.64 -6.53 -10.25
N ALA A 114 -5.05 -5.97 -9.10
CA ALA A 114 -4.19 -5.81 -7.94
C ALA A 114 -3.77 -7.15 -7.33
N ASP A 115 -4.70 -8.10 -7.16
CA ASP A 115 -4.38 -9.44 -6.68
C ASP A 115 -3.37 -10.14 -7.59
N ALA A 116 -3.61 -10.08 -8.90
CA ALA A 116 -2.80 -10.77 -9.88
C ALA A 116 -1.40 -10.15 -9.96
N LEU A 117 -1.28 -8.82 -9.87
CA LEU A 117 0.00 -8.13 -9.81
C LEU A 117 0.74 -8.44 -8.50
N ALA A 118 0.08 -8.36 -7.34
CA ALA A 118 0.67 -8.71 -6.05
C ALA A 118 1.16 -10.18 -6.01
N ALA A 119 0.42 -11.09 -6.66
CA ALA A 119 0.84 -12.48 -6.82
C ALA A 119 2.15 -12.63 -7.61
N THR A 120 2.41 -11.76 -8.61
CA THR A 120 3.71 -11.76 -9.32
C THR A 120 4.87 -11.32 -8.42
N TRP A 121 4.59 -10.59 -7.35
CA TRP A 121 5.57 -10.18 -6.34
C TRP A 121 5.75 -11.24 -5.24
N GLY A 122 5.03 -12.36 -5.32
CA GLY A 122 5.09 -13.45 -4.33
C GLY A 122 4.00 -13.39 -3.26
N TYR A 123 3.09 -12.43 -3.32
CA TYR A 123 2.04 -12.22 -2.33
C TYR A 123 0.67 -12.63 -2.88
N ARG A 124 0.38 -13.94 -2.83
CA ARG A 124 -0.92 -14.46 -3.29
C ARG A 124 -2.00 -14.22 -2.22
N ARG A 125 -3.23 -13.98 -2.68
CA ARG A 125 -4.41 -13.98 -1.82
C ARG A 125 -4.51 -15.32 -1.07
N PRO A 126 -4.54 -15.32 0.27
CA PRO A 126 -4.69 -16.55 1.04
C PRO A 126 -6.10 -17.13 0.85
N GLU A 127 -6.18 -18.46 0.75
CA GLU A 127 -7.42 -19.21 0.49
C GLU A 127 -8.43 -19.09 1.64
N ASN A 128 -7.95 -18.92 2.87
CA ASN A 128 -8.76 -18.65 4.05
C ASN A 128 -8.47 -17.23 4.54
N SER A 129 -9.47 -16.35 4.49
CA SER A 129 -9.38 -14.94 4.91
C SER A 129 -9.39 -14.78 6.45
N GLU A 130 -8.91 -15.78 7.18
CA GLU A 130 -8.85 -15.73 8.64
C GLU A 130 -7.83 -14.67 9.04
N LYS A 131 -8.38 -13.61 9.65
CA LYS A 131 -7.65 -12.43 10.12
C LYS A 131 -6.87 -12.75 11.38
#